data_AF-A0A4U0FD65-F1
#
_entry.id   AF-A0A4U0FD65-F1
#
_cell.length_a   1.000
_cell.length_b   1.000
_cell.length_c   1.000
_cell.angle_alpha   90.00
_cell.angle_beta   90.00
_cell.angle_gamma   90.00
#
_symmetry.space_group_name_H-M   'P 1'
#
loop_
_entity.id
_entity.type
_entity.pdbx_description
1 polymer ?
#
loop_
_entity_poly.entity_id
_entity_poly.type
_entity_poly.pdbx_seq_one_letter_code
_entity_poly.pdbx_strand_id
1 'polypeptide(L)' 'MTFEAFCRFISDYTHTPLQEIKENASFRDDLGIDSLQMVNLIVGLTQEMRLGMDVLAGSEDMATVGKLYQVLTRDEDK' A
#
# COMPACT_ATOMS: atom_id res chain seq x y z
N MET A 1 -3.75 8.34 -8.29
CA MET A 1 -2.73 8.82 -7.30
C MET A 1 -1.35 8.50 -7.85
N THR A 2 -0.29 9.28 -7.55
CA THR A 2 1.09 8.94 -7.96
C THR A 2 1.78 8.02 -6.96
N PHE A 3 2.79 7.26 -7.40
CA PHE A 3 3.57 6.37 -6.55
C PHE A 3 4.28 7.13 -5.41
N GLU A 4 4.75 8.35 -5.67
CA GLU A 4 5.35 9.20 -4.63
C GLU A 4 4.35 9.57 -3.52
N ALA A 5 3.10 9.89 -3.89
CA ALA A 5 2.05 10.16 -2.91
C ALA A 5 1.69 8.89 -2.11
N PHE A 6 1.69 7.73 -2.76
CA PHE A 6 1.53 6.44 -2.09
C PHE A 6 2.63 6.18 -1.05
N CYS A 7 3.90 6.33 -1.43
CA CYS A 7 5.00 6.11 -0.51
C CYS A 7 4.96 7.10 0.67
N ARG A 8 4.52 8.34 0.44
CA ARG A 8 4.31 9.33 1.52
C ARG A 8 3.20 8.90 2.46
N PHE A 9 2.08 8.43 1.93
CA PHE A 9 0.99 7.90 2.74
C PHE A 9 1.47 6.76 3.63
N ILE A 10 2.19 5.78 3.06
CA ILE A 10 2.75 4.65 3.81
C ILE A 10 3.71 5.18 4.88
N SER A 11 4.64 6.06 4.53
CA SER A 11 5.63 6.64 5.44
C SER A 11 4.98 7.32 6.64
N ASP A 12 3.93 8.10 6.42
CA ASP A 12 3.19 8.80 7.47
C ASP A 12 2.46 7.79 8.38
N TYR A 13 1.88 6.74 7.78
CA TYR A 13 1.10 5.74 8.50
C TYR A 13 1.96 4.75 9.31
N THR A 14 3.13 4.38 8.78
CA THR A 14 4.00 3.35 9.33
C THR A 14 5.19 3.94 10.07
N HIS A 15 5.36 5.27 10.04
CA HIS A 15 6.55 6.00 10.51
C HIS A 15 7.86 5.50 9.88
N THR A 16 7.78 4.83 8.73
CA THR A 16 8.95 4.32 8.01
C THR A 16 9.49 5.42 7.11
N PRO A 17 10.81 5.67 7.06
CA PRO A 17 11.36 6.69 6.16
C PRO A 17 11.11 6.34 4.69
N LEU A 18 10.68 7.35 3.91
CA LEU A 18 10.43 7.25 2.46
C LEU A 18 11.57 6.61 1.66
N GLN A 19 12.79 6.73 2.14
CA GLN A 19 14.01 6.22 1.50
C GLN A 19 14.06 4.68 1.49
N GLU A 20 13.41 4.05 2.47
CA GLU A 20 13.31 2.60 2.62
C GLU A 20 12.09 2.02 1.89
N ILE A 21 11.08 2.86 1.63
CA ILE A 21 9.87 2.47 0.91
C ILE A 21 10.15 2.45 -0.60
N LYS A 22 10.49 1.25 -1.10
CA LYS A 22 10.74 0.98 -2.53
C LYS A 22 9.65 0.10 -3.11
N GLU A 23 9.48 0.15 -4.43
CA GLU A 23 8.48 -0.65 -5.15
C GLU A 23 8.61 -2.16 -4.86
N ASN A 24 9.84 -2.66 -4.73
CA ASN A 24 10.13 -4.05 -4.42
C ASN A 24 10.23 -4.36 -2.92
N ALA A 25 10.06 -3.36 -2.04
CA ALA A 25 10.15 -3.57 -0.60
C ALA A 25 8.95 -4.38 -0.11
N SER A 26 9.23 -5.41 0.69
CA SER A 26 8.23 -6.21 1.38
C SER A 26 7.64 -5.42 2.54
N PHE A 27 6.32 -5.35 2.62
CA PHE A 27 5.66 -4.71 3.76
C PHE A 27 6.05 -5.39 5.07
N ARG A 28 6.09 -6.73 5.11
CA ARG A 28 6.40 -7.49 6.33
C ARG A 28 7.88 -7.59 6.61
N ASP A 29 8.69 -7.90 5.60
CA ASP A 29 10.10 -8.29 5.77
C ASP A 29 11.04 -7.07 5.77
N ASP A 30 10.82 -6.11 4.85
CA ASP A 30 11.66 -4.91 4.74
C ASP A 30 11.15 -3.77 5.63
N LEU A 31 9.82 -3.51 5.59
CA LEU A 31 9.23 -2.38 6.31
C LEU A 31 8.77 -2.75 7.74
N GLY A 32 8.78 -4.04 8.09
CA GLY A 32 8.38 -4.51 9.43
C GLY A 32 6.91 -4.25 9.76
N ILE A 33 6.04 -4.13 8.75
CA ILE A 33 4.63 -3.80 8.92
C ILE A 33 3.84 -5.03 9.35
N ASP A 34 3.19 -4.89 10.51
CA ASP A 34 2.33 -5.91 11.07
C ASP A 34 0.97 -6.00 10.35
N SER A 35 0.31 -7.15 10.51
CA SER A 35 -1.02 -7.40 9.91
C SER A 35 -2.05 -6.32 10.30
N LEU A 36 -1.97 -5.76 11.52
CA LEU A 36 -2.87 -4.68 11.95
C LEU A 36 -2.56 -3.34 11.28
N GLN A 37 -1.27 -3.01 11.14
CA GLN A 37 -0.85 -1.78 10.45
C GLN A 37 -1.21 -1.84 8.97
N MET A 38 -1.06 -3.00 8.34
CA MET A 38 -1.47 -3.23 6.96
C MET A 38 -2.98 -3.01 6.77
N VAL A 39 -3.81 -3.53 7.68
CA VAL A 39 -5.26 -3.29 7.65
C VAL A 39 -5.58 -1.80 7.78
N ASN A 40 -4.96 -1.08 8.71
CA ASN A 40 -5.23 0.35 8.85
C ASN A 40 -4.78 1.17 7.63
N LEU A 41 -3.62 0.83 7.06
CA LEU A 41 -3.10 1.44 5.84
C LEU A 41 -4.06 1.24 4.67
N ILE A 42 -4.58 0.01 4.52
CA ILE A 42 -5.62 -0.34 3.54
C ILE A 42 -6.91 0.47 3.76
N VAL A 43 -7.39 0.55 5.00
CA VAL A 43 -8.60 1.31 5.32
C VAL A 43 -8.40 2.79 4.99
N GLY A 44 -7.25 3.37 5.33
CA GLY A 44 -6.96 4.76 5.00
C GLY A 44 -6.85 5.00 3.49
N LEU A 45 -6.22 4.10 2.74
CA LEU A 45 -6.13 4.19 1.28
C LEU A 45 -7.49 4.07 0.60
N THR A 46 -8.31 3.09 1.00
CA THR A 46 -9.66 2.92 0.45
C THR A 46 -10.54 4.13 0.75
N GLN A 47 -10.37 4.79 1.90
CA GLN A 47 -11.05 6.04 2.22
C GLN A 47 -10.55 7.23 1.38
N GLU A 48 -9.23 7.39 1.25
CA GLU A 48 -8.60 8.47 0.48
C GLU A 48 -8.92 8.38 -1.01
N MET A 49 -8.86 7.16 -1.57
CA MET A 49 -9.08 6.89 -2.98
C MET A 49 -10.55 6.59 -3.31
N ARG A 50 -11.43 6.52 -2.29
CA ARG A 50 -12.83 6.08 -2.41
C ARG A 50 -12.97 4.73 -3.14
N LEU A 51 -12.01 3.83 -2.94
CA LEU A 51 -12.01 2.49 -3.51
C LEU A 51 -12.77 1.50 -2.62
N GLY A 52 -13.38 0.48 -3.22
CA GLY A 52 -13.97 -0.62 -2.47
C GLY A 52 -12.90 -1.54 -1.86
N MET A 53 -13.17 -2.13 -0.69
CA MET A 53 -12.27 -3.14 -0.09
C MET A 53 -12.07 -4.39 -0.97
N ASP A 54 -12.95 -4.60 -1.96
CA ASP A 54 -12.89 -5.70 -2.92
C ASP A 54 -11.60 -5.71 -3.76
N VAL A 55 -10.97 -4.53 -3.91
CA VAL A 55 -9.71 -4.35 -4.66
C VAL A 55 -8.55 -5.14 -4.02
N LEU A 56 -8.70 -5.59 -2.77
CA LEU A 56 -7.61 -6.14 -1.94
C LEU A 56 -7.80 -7.62 -1.59
N ALA A 57 -8.43 -8.39 -2.47
CA ALA A 57 -8.80 -9.78 -2.21
C ALA A 57 -7.63 -10.79 -2.18
N GLY A 58 -6.41 -10.42 -2.58
CA GLY A 58 -5.26 -11.32 -2.70
C GLY A 58 -4.13 -11.05 -1.69
N SER A 59 -3.70 -12.07 -0.95
CA SER A 59 -2.53 -11.98 -0.06
C SER A 59 -1.21 -11.76 -0.83
N GLU A 60 -1.12 -12.23 -2.07
CA GLU A 60 0.04 -12.03 -2.95
C GLU A 60 0.18 -10.60 -3.46
N ASP A 61 -0.94 -9.88 -3.56
CA ASP A 61 -1.00 -8.48 -3.99
C ASP A 61 -0.49 -7.52 -2.91
N MET A 62 -0.47 -7.98 -1.65
CA MET A 62 0.05 -7.25 -0.50
C MET A 62 1.49 -7.61 -0.15
N ALA A 63 2.18 -8.40 -0.97
CA ALA A 63 3.54 -8.84 -0.68
C ALA A 63 4.55 -7.69 -0.68
N THR A 64 4.38 -6.71 -1.58
CA THR A 64 5.32 -5.59 -1.76
C THR A 64 4.59 -4.29 -2.05
N VAL A 65 5.24 -3.16 -1.76
CA VAL A 65 4.70 -1.81 -1.97
C VAL A 65 4.21 -1.61 -3.40
N GLY A 66 4.99 -2.02 -4.39
CA GLY A 66 4.67 -1.90 -5.80
C GLY A 66 3.44 -2.70 -6.20
N LYS A 67 3.32 -3.94 -5.73
CA LYS A 67 2.13 -4.77 -6.04
C LYS A 67 0.85 -4.14 -5.49
N LEU A 68 0.88 -3.65 -4.25
CA LEU A 68 -0.28 -2.99 -3.66
C LEU A 68 -0.65 -1.73 -4.46
N TYR A 69 0.34 -0.91 -4.82
CA TYR A 69 0.12 0.26 -5.68
C TYR A 69 -0.44 -0.09 -7.05
N GLN A 70 0.09 -1.13 -7.70
CA GLN A 70 -0.39 -1.62 -8.99
C GLN A 70 -1.85 -2.06 -8.90
N VAL A 71 -2.24 -2.72 -7.82
CA VAL A 71 -3.63 -3.16 -7.61
C VAL A 71 -4.57 -1.99 -7.38
N LEU A 72 -4.15 -0.98 -6.60
CA LEU A 72 -4.93 0.22 -6.37
C LEU A 72 -5.09 1.11 -7.62
N THR A 73 -4.13 1.04 -8.55
CA THR A 73 -4.15 1.81 -9.80
C THR A 73 -4.66 1.02 -11.01
N ARG A 74 -4.84 -0.31 -10.88
CA ARG A 74 -5.36 -1.19 -11.95
C ARG A 74 -6.82 -0.91 -12.33
N ASP A 75 -7.57 -0.22 -11.48
CA ASP A 75 -8.96 0.16 -11.76
C ASP A 75 -9.07 1.37 -12.71
N GLU A 76 -7.97 2.09 -13.01
CA GLU A 76 -8.01 3.21 -13.98
C GLU A 76 -7.98 2.75 -15.45
N ASP A 77 -7.82 1.46 -15.75
CA ASP A 77 -7.67 0.93 -17.12
C ASP A 77 -8.87 0.11 -17.63
N LYS A 78 -10.05 0.14 -16.97
CA LYS A 78 -11.20 -0.67 -17.40
C LYS A 78 -12.52 0.09 -17.59
#